data_AF-A0A918Z6K7-F1
#
_entry.id   AF-A0A918Z6K7-F1
#
_cell.length_a   1.000
_cell.length_b   1.000
_cell.length_c   1.000
_cell.angle_alpha   90.00
_cell.angle_beta   90.00
_cell.angle_gamma   90.00
#
_symmetry.space_group_name_H-M   'P 1'
#
loop_
_entity.id
_entity.type
_entity.pdbx_description
1 polymer ?
#
loop_
_entity_poly.entity_id
_entity_poly.type
_entity_poly.pdbx_seq_one_letter_code
_entity_poly.pdbx_strand_id
1 'polypeptide(L)' 'MSGTFNLYCDESCHLPHDRQPLMVLGVVSCPAEKAREVAVRLREIEQAHSQRSPGKRSAPGALSG' A
#
# COMPACT_ATOMS: atom_id res chain seq x y z
N MET A 1 -10.08 -16.32 -18.33
CA MET A 1 -9.53 -15.01 -17.90
C MET A 1 -8.74 -15.24 -16.63
N SER A 2 -7.41 -15.33 -16.73
CA SER A 2 -6.51 -15.40 -15.57
C SER A 2 -5.64 -14.14 -15.57
N GLY A 3 -6.02 -13.15 -14.77
CA GLY A 3 -5.21 -11.96 -14.53
C GLY A 3 -4.48 -12.08 -13.21
N THR A 4 -3.28 -11.49 -13.12
CA THR A 4 -2.52 -11.41 -11.86
C THR A 4 -3.07 -10.27 -11.01
N PHE A 5 -3.31 -10.52 -9.73
CA PHE A 5 -3.75 -9.49 -8.77
C PHE A 5 -2.74 -9.36 -7.64
N ASN A 6 -2.45 -8.12 -7.27
CA ASN A 6 -1.74 -7.79 -6.04
C ASN A 6 -2.76 -7.65 -4.91
N LEU A 7 -2.47 -8.25 -3.75
CA LEU A 7 -3.28 -8.10 -2.53
C LEU A 7 -2.48 -7.25 -1.53
N TYR A 8 -3.07 -6.14 -1.09
CA TYR A 8 -2.49 -5.24 -0.10
C TYR A 8 -3.26 -5.42 1.20
N CYS A 9 -2.57 -5.86 2.24
CA CYS A 9 -3.16 -6.11 3.55
C CYS A 9 -2.70 -5.04 4.53
N ASP A 10 -3.59 -4.56 5.37
CA ASP A 10 -3.29 -3.62 6.44
C ASP A 10 -3.98 -4.06 7.73
N GLU A 11 -3.34 -3.81 8.87
CA GLU A 11 -3.92 -4.12 10.18
C GLU A 11 -4.32 -2.82 10.89
N SER A 12 -5.43 -2.86 11.63
CA SER A 12 -5.90 -1.70 12.40
C SER A 12 -5.03 -1.37 13.61
N CYS A 13 -4.19 -2.30 14.06
CA CYS A 13 -3.48 -2.26 15.35
C CYS A 13 -1.97 -2.19 15.15
N HIS A 14 -1.44 -0.97 14.97
CA HIS A 14 0.00 -0.78 14.68
C HIS A 14 0.83 -0.25 15.86
N LEU A 15 0.25 -0.10 17.05
CA LEU A 15 0.96 0.44 18.22
C LEU A 15 0.93 -0.54 19.40
N PRO A 16 2.07 -0.82 20.03
CA PRO A 16 2.09 -1.51 21.32
C PRO A 16 1.25 -0.69 22.31
N HIS A 17 0.26 -1.33 22.94
CA HIS A 17 -0.67 -0.70 23.90
C HIS A 17 -1.74 0.23 23.32
N ASP A 18 -2.24 0.00 22.09
CA ASP A 18 -3.39 0.75 21.55
C ASP A 18 -4.73 0.54 22.31
N ARG A 19 -4.74 -0.39 23.29
CA ARG A 19 -5.88 -0.77 24.15
C ARG A 19 -7.12 -1.22 23.36
N GLN A 20 -6.96 -1.58 22.09
CA GLN A 20 -8.04 -2.12 21.27
C GLN A 20 -8.16 -3.63 21.52
N PRO A 21 -9.34 -4.14 21.92
CA PRO A 21 -9.52 -5.56 22.22
C PRO A 21 -9.67 -6.43 20.96
N LEU A 22 -9.81 -5.81 19.77
CA LEU A 22 -10.08 -6.47 18.51
C LEU A 22 -9.16 -5.90 17.42
N MET A 23 -8.57 -6.80 16.64
CA MET A 23 -7.73 -6.48 15.49
C MET A 23 -8.52 -6.74 14.21
N VAL A 24 -8.58 -5.75 13.32
CA VAL A 24 -9.19 -5.86 11.99
C VAL A 24 -8.09 -5.93 10.95
N LEU A 25 -8.16 -6.95 10.08
CA LEU A 25 -7.33 -7.07 8.90
C LEU A 25 -8.13 -6.62 7.68
N GLY A 26 -7.68 -5.54 7.04
CA GLY A 26 -8.21 -5.08 5.77
C GLY A 26 -7.40 -5.64 4.61
N VAL A 27 -8.07 -6.01 3.51
CA VAL A 27 -7.41 -6.41 2.26
C VAL A 27 -8.03 -5.65 1.10
N VAL A 28 -7.18 -5.10 0.24
CA VAL A 28 -7.57 -4.51 -1.04
C VAL A 28 -6.84 -5.23 -2.16
N SER A 29 -7.55 -5.58 -3.23
CA SER A 29 -6.98 -6.19 -4.43
C SER A 29 -6.80 -5.16 -5.54
N CYS A 30 -5.71 -5.29 -6.32
CA CYS A 30 -5.45 -4.46 -7.49
C CYS A 30 -4.96 -5.34 -8.64
N PRO A 31 -5.52 -5.22 -9.85
CA PRO A 31 -4.93 -5.85 -11.03
C PRO A 31 -3.47 -5.41 -11.22
N ALA A 32 -2.57 -6.35 -11.48
CA ALA A 32 -1.14 -6.09 -11.53
C ALA A 32 -0.78 -5.04 -12.59
N GLU A 33 -1.50 -5.02 -13.71
CA GLU A 33 -1.32 -4.05 -14.79
C GLU A 33 -1.66 -2.61 -14.39
N LYS A 34 -2.54 -2.42 -13.38
CA LYS A 34 -2.95 -1.10 -12.88
C LYS A 34 -2.11 -0.61 -11.70
N ALA A 35 -1.34 -1.49 -11.06
CA ALA A 35 -0.64 -1.18 -9.82
C ALA A 35 0.30 0.04 -9.95
N ARG A 36 1.01 0.15 -11.07
CA ARG A 36 1.93 1.28 -11.33
C ARG A 36 1.18 2.60 -11.49
N GLU A 37 0.09 2.61 -12.27
CA GLU A 37 -0.72 3.80 -12.48
C GLU A 37 -1.32 4.31 -11.17
N VAL A 38 -1.90 3.40 -10.38
CA VAL A 38 -2.47 3.71 -9.06
C VAL A 38 -1.41 4.30 -8.13
N ALA A 39 -0.21 3.73 -8.09
CA ALA A 39 0.87 4.23 -7.24
C ALA A 39 1.33 5.65 -7.63
N VAL A 40 1.35 5.99 -8.92
CA VAL A 40 1.67 7.35 -9.38
C VAL A 40 0.59 8.32 -8.94
N ARG A 41 -0.69 7.97 -9.17
CA ARG A 41 -1.82 8.82 -8.78
C ARG A 41 -1.90 9.06 -7.27
N LEU A 42 -1.59 8.04 -6.45
CA LEU A 42 -1.53 8.21 -5.00
C LEU A 42 -0.48 9.26 -4.60
N ARG A 43 0.69 9.25 -5.24
CA ARG A 43 1.73 10.28 -4.99
C ARG A 43 1.30 11.67 -5.42
N GLU A 44 0.60 11.79 -6.53
CA GLU A 44 0.05 13.09 -6.97
C GLU A 44 -0.94 13.66 -5.95
N ILE A 45 -1.80 12.80 -5.39
CA ILE A 45 -2.74 13.16 -4.32
C ILE A 45 -1.97 13.56 -3.04
N GLU A 46 -0.98 12.77 -2.62
CA GLU A 46 -0.15 13.09 -1.45
C GLU A 46 0.56 14.45 -1.60
N GLN A 47 1.09 14.73 -2.79
CA GLN A 47 1.74 16.00 -3.12
C GLN A 47 0.75 17.17 -3.09
N ALA A 48 -0.45 16.99 -3.67
CA ALA A 48 -1.49 18.01 -3.69
C ALA A 48 -1.98 18.37 -2.27
N HIS A 49 -1.95 17.43 -1.33
CA HIS A 49 -2.50 17.60 0.02
C HIS A 49 -1.45 17.76 1.14
N SER A 50 -0.16 17.95 0.81
CA SER A 50 0.93 18.26 1.75
C SER A 50 1.10 17.33 2.97
N GLN A 51 0.62 16.08 2.92
CA GLN A 51 0.92 15.09 3.95
C GLN A 51 2.21 14.35 3.61
N ARG A 52 3.34 15.03 3.85
CA ARG A 52 4.67 14.44 3.65
C ARG A 52 5.04 13.58 4.85
N SER A 53 4.78 12.27 4.79
CA SER A 53 5.56 11.31 5.60
C SER A 53 6.92 11.11 4.94
N PRO A 54 8.03 11.57 5.54
CA PRO A 54 9.34 11.44 4.94
C PRO A 54 9.81 10.00 5.12
N GLY A 55 9.76 9.20 4.04
CA GLY A 55 10.54 7.97 3.94
C GLY A 55 9.74 6.68 3.78
N LYS A 56 9.41 6.35 2.54
CA LYS A 56 9.44 4.97 2.05
C LYS A 56 9.96 4.97 0.62
N ARG A 57 11.30 5.04 0.47
CA ARG A 57 11.97 4.57 -0.74
C ARG A 57 12.19 3.06 -0.59
N SER A 58 11.41 2.27 -1.29
CA SER A 58 11.72 0.89 -1.71
C SER A 58 10.82 0.58 -2.91
N ALA A 59 11.28 0.19 -4.10
CA ALA A 59 12.63 -0.02 -4.63
C ALA A 59 12.58 0.19 -6.17
N PRO A 60 13.67 0.59 -6.83
CA PRO A 60 13.87 0.28 -8.24
C PRO A 60 14.68 -1.04 -8.33
N GLY A 61 14.04 -2.13 -8.74
CA GLY A 61 14.68 -3.45 -8.93
C GLY A 61 13.67 -4.56 -8.65
N ALA A 62 12.99 -5.11 -9.65
CA ALA A 62 13.50 -6.21 -10.47
C ALA A 62 13.82 -7.46 -9.62
N LEU A 63 12.80 -8.29 -9.41
CA LEU A 63 13.02 -9.73 -9.27
C LEU A 63 13.43 -10.25 -10.66
N SER A 64 14.73 -10.32 -10.88
CA SER A 64 15.37 -11.23 -11.84
C SER A 64 16.55 -11.88 -11.12
N GLY A 65 16.44 -13.18 -10.85
CA GLY A 65 17.43 -13.97 -10.13
C GLY A 65 16.75 -15.05 -9.31
#